data_AF-Q74Z80-F1
#
_entry.id   AF-Q74Z80-F1
#
_cell.length_a   1.000
_cell.length_b   1.000
_cell.length_c   1.000
_cell.angle_alpha   90.00
_cell.angle_beta   90.00
_cell.angle_gamma   90.00
#
_symmetry.space_group_name_H-M   'P 1'
#
loop_
_entity.id
_entity.type
_entity.pdbx_description
1 polymer ?
#
loop_
_entity_poly.entity_id
_entity_poly.type
_entity_poly.pdbx_seq_one_letter_code
_entity_poly.pdbx_strand_id
1 'polypeptide(L)'
;MSAMKYPEKAHLHHLILQHASDSIMFIWTMCFLCFYLESLPMTEPVNAVTSADRDQLVQWLEAVKSQFHELLADPQSVDCRGVIDRPMLQGLGRIKDKMQAQLQVAKETRLVNVLANCYNGFVHTLQFMRKLPVGNGQVSYEIPAHQWKVLLDEQESMNSNWKAQLKKFGVWSAKLIAPQDGITRDFLLQFCTQALTKVSRD
;
A
#
# COMPACT_ATOMS: atom_id res chain seq x y z
N MET A 1 7.41 28.02 -20.62
CA MET A 1 7.36 26.58 -20.28
C MET A 1 8.63 26.23 -19.53
N SER A 2 8.59 25.95 -18.23
CA SER A 2 9.74 25.31 -17.58
C SER A 2 9.39 23.85 -17.38
N ALA A 3 9.87 22.99 -18.28
CA ALA A 3 9.80 21.55 -18.08
C ALA A 3 10.51 21.18 -16.76
N MET A 4 9.98 20.19 -16.05
CA MET A 4 10.63 19.60 -14.87
C MET A 4 12.06 19.19 -15.24
N LYS A 5 13.04 19.47 -14.37
CA LYS A 5 14.43 19.13 -14.66
C LYS A 5 14.61 17.62 -14.63
N TYR A 6 15.56 17.10 -15.41
CA TYR A 6 15.85 15.66 -15.47
C TYR A 6 16.04 14.98 -14.10
N PRO A 7 16.74 15.58 -13.11
CA PRO A 7 16.86 15.00 -11.76
C PRO A 7 15.53 14.90 -11.00
N GLU A 8 14.66 15.91 -11.14
CA GLU A 8 13.33 15.92 -10.51
C GLU A 8 12.42 14.87 -11.14
N LYS A 9 12.53 14.68 -12.47
CA LYS A 9 11.80 13.62 -13.19
C LYS A 9 12.22 12.23 -12.74
N ALA A 10 13.53 12.00 -12.55
CA ALA A 10 14.05 10.73 -12.06
C ALA A 10 13.62 10.44 -10.62
N HIS A 11 13.66 11.45 -9.74
CA HIS A 11 13.17 11.34 -8.37
C HIS A 11 11.67 11.04 -8.35
N LEU A 12 10.88 11.72 -9.18
CA LEU A 12 9.45 11.45 -9.27
C LEU A 12 9.16 10.01 -9.72
N HIS A 13 9.86 9.52 -10.74
CA HIS A 13 9.74 8.14 -11.20
C HIS A 13 10.10 7.15 -10.08
N HIS A 14 11.17 7.42 -9.31
CA HIS A 14 11.52 6.61 -8.15
C HIS A 14 10.39 6.55 -7.11
N LEU A 15 9.78 7.69 -6.76
CA LEU A 15 8.65 7.73 -5.83
C LEU A 15 7.45 6.93 -6.34
N ILE A 16 7.12 7.05 -7.63
CA ILE A 16 6.02 6.29 -8.26
C ILE A 16 6.27 4.79 -8.12
N LEU A 17 7.46 4.32 -8.49
CA LEU A 17 7.80 2.89 -8.41
C LEU A 17 7.75 2.39 -6.96
N GLN A 18 8.32 3.17 -6.06
CA GLN A 18 8.33 2.87 -4.64
C GLN A 18 6.91 2.71 -4.08
N HIS A 19 5.99 3.59 -4.49
CA HIS A 19 4.60 3.58 -4.07
C HIS A 19 3.77 2.44 -4.63
N ALA A 20 3.98 2.10 -5.91
CA ALA A 20 3.36 0.92 -6.50
C ALA A 20 3.79 -0.34 -5.74
N SER A 21 5.08 -0.47 -5.41
CA SER A 21 5.59 -1.58 -4.60
C SER A 21 4.96 -1.62 -3.20
N ASP A 22 4.87 -0.48 -2.51
CA ASP A 22 4.24 -0.43 -1.18
C ASP A 22 2.74 -0.75 -1.24
N SER A 23 2.05 -0.37 -2.33
CA SER A 23 0.63 -0.68 -2.57
C SER A 23 0.41 -2.18 -2.77
N ILE A 24 1.28 -2.83 -3.56
CA ILE A 24 1.31 -4.30 -3.73
C ILE A 24 1.47 -4.96 -2.37
N MET A 25 2.43 -4.51 -1.57
CA MET A 25 2.66 -5.05 -0.22
C MET A 25 1.45 -4.87 0.70
N PHE A 26 0.77 -3.73 0.64
CA PHE A 26 -0.42 -3.46 1.45
C PHE A 26 -1.57 -4.39 1.09
N ILE A 27 -1.93 -4.48 -0.20
CA ILE A 27 -3.01 -5.34 -0.69
C ILE A 27 -2.69 -6.81 -0.36
N TRP A 28 -1.45 -7.23 -0.56
CA TRP A 28 -1.02 -8.58 -0.20
C TRP A 28 -1.16 -8.84 1.31
N THR A 29 -0.70 -7.94 2.16
CA THR A 29 -0.84 -8.08 3.62
C THR A 29 -2.32 -8.18 4.03
N MET A 30 -3.19 -7.42 3.39
CA MET A 30 -4.64 -7.52 3.58
C MET A 30 -5.18 -8.90 3.17
N CYS A 31 -4.75 -9.47 2.02
CA CYS A 31 -5.15 -10.82 1.62
C CYS A 31 -4.80 -11.87 2.68
N PHE A 32 -3.61 -11.77 3.27
CA PHE A 32 -3.18 -12.66 4.34
C PHE A 32 -4.07 -12.54 5.56
N LEU A 33 -4.35 -11.30 5.97
CA LEU A 33 -5.21 -11.05 7.13
C LEU A 33 -6.63 -11.59 6.93
N CYS A 34 -7.17 -11.58 5.69
CA CYS A 34 -8.46 -12.20 5.40
C CYS A 34 -8.52 -13.66 5.85
N PHE A 35 -7.48 -14.46 5.60
CA PHE A 35 -7.48 -15.88 5.98
C PHE A 35 -7.61 -16.08 7.49
N TYR A 36 -6.92 -15.27 8.29
CA TYR A 36 -7.06 -15.31 9.74
C TYR A 36 -8.46 -14.88 10.17
N LEU A 37 -8.96 -13.76 9.64
CA LEU A 37 -10.27 -13.23 10.01
C LEU A 37 -11.43 -14.15 9.61
N GLU A 38 -11.33 -14.85 8.48
CA GLU A 38 -12.28 -15.88 8.04
C GLU A 38 -12.29 -17.09 9.00
N SER A 39 -11.15 -17.39 9.63
CA SER A 39 -11.01 -18.52 10.56
C SER A 39 -11.49 -18.21 11.99
N LEU A 40 -11.72 -16.94 12.32
CA LEU A 40 -12.11 -16.53 13.66
C LEU A 40 -13.57 -16.93 13.95
N PRO A 41 -13.85 -17.60 15.08
CA PRO A 41 -15.21 -17.84 15.51
C PRO A 41 -15.87 -16.51 15.90
N MET A 42 -16.90 -16.10 15.16
CA MET A 42 -17.64 -14.86 15.42
C MET A 42 -18.89 -15.19 16.25
N THR A 43 -18.93 -14.69 17.49
CA THR A 43 -20.08 -14.86 18.40
C THR A 43 -21.22 -13.87 18.13
N GLU A 44 -20.95 -12.79 17.39
CA GLU A 44 -21.89 -11.71 17.09
C GLU A 44 -22.00 -11.47 15.58
N PRO A 45 -23.18 -11.03 15.08
CA PRO A 45 -23.35 -10.68 13.67
C PRO A 45 -22.59 -9.39 13.35
N VAL A 46 -21.33 -9.52 12.95
CA VAL A 46 -20.53 -8.42 12.43
C VAL A 46 -20.49 -8.48 10.91
N ASN A 47 -20.34 -7.33 10.24
CA ASN A 47 -20.08 -7.26 8.81
C ASN A 47 -18.67 -7.81 8.52
N ALA A 48 -18.60 -9.13 8.39
CA ALA A 48 -17.37 -9.90 8.29
C ALA A 48 -16.72 -9.79 6.91
N VAL A 49 -15.39 -9.89 6.87
CA VAL A 49 -14.67 -10.21 5.64
C VAL A 49 -15.08 -11.60 5.17
N THR A 50 -15.25 -11.72 3.86
CA THR A 50 -15.67 -12.93 3.16
C THR A 50 -14.62 -13.38 2.15
N SER A 51 -14.74 -14.62 1.66
CA SER A 51 -13.90 -15.13 0.57
C SER A 51 -13.97 -14.26 -0.68
N ALA A 52 -15.13 -13.66 -0.97
CA ALA A 52 -15.29 -12.73 -2.08
C ALA A 52 -14.45 -11.45 -1.90
N ASP A 53 -14.33 -10.93 -0.67
CA ASP A 53 -13.47 -9.77 -0.37
C ASP A 53 -11.99 -10.13 -0.61
N ARG A 54 -11.56 -11.32 -0.17
CA ARG A 54 -10.19 -11.82 -0.42
C ARG A 54 -9.91 -12.00 -1.91
N ASP A 55 -10.82 -12.65 -2.64
CA ASP A 55 -10.64 -12.91 -4.07
C ASP A 55 -10.57 -11.58 -4.86
N GLN A 56 -11.36 -10.59 -4.44
CA GLN A 56 -11.30 -9.23 -4.98
C GLN A 56 -9.94 -8.55 -4.71
N LEU A 57 -9.38 -8.69 -3.50
CA LEU A 57 -8.04 -8.18 -3.19
C LEU A 57 -6.96 -8.86 -4.04
N VAL A 58 -7.03 -10.18 -4.24
CA VAL A 58 -6.09 -10.92 -5.09
C VAL A 58 -6.18 -10.45 -6.54
N GLN A 59 -7.39 -10.23 -7.06
CA GLN A 59 -7.58 -9.68 -8.40
C GLN A 59 -6.92 -8.29 -8.54
N TRP A 60 -7.11 -7.41 -7.54
CA TRP A 60 -6.46 -6.10 -7.55
C TRP A 60 -4.93 -6.20 -7.42
N LEU A 61 -4.43 -7.12 -6.61
CA LEU A 61 -3.00 -7.36 -6.48
C LEU A 61 -2.37 -7.72 -7.84
N GLU A 62 -2.99 -8.62 -8.59
CA GLU A 62 -2.51 -9.01 -9.92
C GLU A 62 -2.63 -7.86 -10.93
N ALA A 63 -3.72 -7.09 -10.88
CA ALA A 63 -3.89 -5.91 -11.73
C ALA A 63 -2.77 -4.87 -11.48
N VAL A 64 -2.46 -4.58 -10.22
CA VAL A 64 -1.41 -3.62 -9.84
C VAL A 64 -0.02 -4.15 -10.23
N LYS A 65 0.25 -5.45 -10.05
CA LYS A 65 1.51 -6.06 -10.49
C LYS A 65 1.74 -5.95 -11.99
N SER A 66 0.68 -6.13 -12.79
CA SER A 66 0.74 -5.98 -14.25
C SER A 66 1.08 -4.54 -14.62
N GLN A 67 0.35 -3.57 -14.06
CA GLN A 67 0.61 -2.15 -14.30
C GLN A 67 2.01 -1.73 -13.83
N PHE A 68 2.50 -2.29 -12.73
CA PHE A 68 3.85 -2.02 -12.24
C PHE A 68 4.94 -2.57 -13.17
N HIS A 69 4.75 -3.75 -13.75
CA HIS A 69 5.68 -4.28 -14.76
C HIS A 69 5.74 -3.39 -16.00
N GLU A 70 4.61 -2.88 -16.46
CA GLU A 70 4.54 -1.94 -17.59
C GLU A 70 5.28 -0.64 -17.28
N LEU A 71 5.12 -0.10 -16.05
CA LEU A 71 5.85 1.09 -15.61
C LEU A 71 7.37 0.87 -15.51
N LEU A 72 7.82 -0.30 -15.05
CA LEU A 72 9.24 -0.63 -15.01
C LEU A 72 9.87 -0.75 -16.41
N ALA A 73 9.08 -1.14 -17.41
CA ALA A 73 9.54 -1.24 -18.79
C ALA A 73 9.69 0.13 -19.47
N ASP A 74 9.01 1.18 -18.98
CA ASP A 74 9.09 2.54 -19.51
C ASP A 74 9.68 3.54 -18.50
N PRO A 75 11.00 3.79 -18.53
CA PRO A 75 11.65 4.76 -17.64
C PRO A 75 11.27 6.22 -17.93
N GLN A 76 10.52 6.50 -19.00
CA GLN A 76 9.95 7.82 -19.27
C GLN A 76 8.53 7.98 -18.72
N SER A 77 7.91 6.90 -18.25
CA SER A 77 6.57 6.93 -17.69
C SER A 77 6.52 7.77 -16.42
N VAL A 78 5.61 8.74 -16.44
CA VAL A 78 5.30 9.61 -15.29
C VAL A 78 3.81 9.55 -14.95
N ASP A 79 3.05 8.67 -15.60
CA ASP A 79 1.64 8.47 -15.27
C ASP A 79 1.51 7.45 -14.15
N CYS A 80 1.08 7.93 -12.99
CA CYS A 80 0.80 7.13 -11.81
C CYS A 80 -0.69 7.13 -11.44
N ARG A 81 -1.56 7.82 -12.22
CA ARG A 81 -2.98 7.96 -11.90
C ARG A 81 -3.74 6.65 -12.07
N GLY A 82 -3.24 5.77 -12.92
CA GLY A 82 -3.83 4.47 -13.24
C GLY A 82 -3.57 3.36 -12.21
N VAL A 83 -2.45 3.45 -11.47
CA VAL A 83 -1.96 2.33 -10.61
C VAL A 83 -3.03 1.83 -9.64
N ILE A 84 -3.70 2.77 -8.95
CA ILE A 84 -4.87 2.50 -8.11
C ILE A 84 -6.01 3.40 -8.56
N ASP A 85 -6.97 2.83 -9.26
CA ASP A 85 -8.14 3.55 -9.72
C ASP A 85 -9.12 3.87 -8.58
N ARG A 86 -10.16 4.65 -8.88
CA ARG A 86 -11.15 5.07 -7.88
C ARG A 86 -12.01 3.90 -7.38
N PRO A 87 -12.52 3.00 -8.23
CA PRO A 87 -13.22 1.79 -7.78
C PRO A 87 -12.40 0.92 -6.82
N MET A 88 -11.14 0.63 -7.14
CA MET A 88 -10.23 -0.15 -6.32
C MET A 88 -10.05 0.49 -4.95
N LEU A 89 -9.80 1.81 -4.90
CA LEU A 89 -9.66 2.53 -3.64
C LEU A 89 -10.92 2.45 -2.76
N GLN A 90 -12.10 2.62 -3.35
CA GLN A 90 -13.36 2.50 -2.61
C GLN A 90 -13.57 1.08 -2.07
N GLY A 91 -13.22 0.08 -2.88
CA GLY A 91 -13.28 -1.32 -2.49
C GLY A 91 -12.30 -1.66 -1.35
N LEU A 92 -11.05 -1.23 -1.45
CA LEU A 92 -10.05 -1.36 -0.39
C LEU A 92 -10.54 -0.75 0.93
N GLY A 93 -11.15 0.44 0.87
CA GLY A 93 -11.74 1.08 2.05
C GLY A 93 -12.84 0.25 2.71
N ARG A 94 -13.78 -0.29 1.91
CA ARG A 94 -14.86 -1.15 2.42
C ARG A 94 -14.32 -2.41 3.09
N ILE A 95 -13.33 -3.07 2.47
CA ILE A 95 -12.72 -4.29 3.03
C ILE A 95 -11.96 -3.96 4.31
N LYS A 96 -11.20 -2.86 4.33
CA LYS A 96 -10.54 -2.35 5.55
C LYS A 96 -11.56 -2.13 6.68
N ASP A 97 -12.71 -1.55 6.40
CA ASP A 97 -13.72 -1.27 7.43
C ASP A 97 -14.31 -2.56 8.01
N LYS A 98 -14.57 -3.58 7.16
CA LYS A 98 -14.95 -4.93 7.61
C LYS A 98 -13.88 -5.55 8.49
N MET A 99 -12.60 -5.50 8.06
CA MET A 99 -11.47 -6.01 8.84
C MET A 99 -11.37 -5.33 10.20
N GLN A 100 -11.52 -4.00 10.25
CA GLN A 100 -11.49 -3.27 11.51
C GLN A 100 -12.62 -3.68 12.45
N ALA A 101 -13.85 -3.83 11.94
CA ALA A 101 -14.97 -4.27 12.74
C ALA A 101 -14.71 -5.66 13.34
N GLN A 102 -14.23 -6.61 12.55
CA GLN A 102 -13.89 -7.96 13.03
C GLN A 102 -12.74 -7.95 14.05
N LEU A 103 -11.68 -7.18 13.81
CA LEU A 103 -10.56 -7.05 14.75
C LEU A 103 -10.99 -6.40 16.07
N GLN A 104 -11.93 -5.46 16.04
CA GLN A 104 -12.49 -4.85 17.25
C GLN A 104 -13.26 -5.88 18.09
N VAL A 105 -14.08 -6.72 17.45
CA VAL A 105 -14.79 -7.82 18.13
C VAL A 105 -13.80 -8.82 18.72
N ALA A 106 -12.73 -9.14 17.99
CA ALA A 106 -11.63 -9.98 18.46
C ALA A 106 -10.72 -9.31 19.51
N LYS A 107 -10.97 -8.04 19.87
CA LYS A 107 -10.18 -7.24 20.82
C LYS A 107 -8.71 -7.03 20.40
N GLU A 108 -8.43 -7.09 19.11
CA GLU A 108 -7.12 -6.86 18.50
C GLU A 108 -6.85 -5.36 18.25
N THR A 109 -7.02 -4.53 19.29
CA THR A 109 -6.97 -3.05 19.21
C THR A 109 -5.67 -2.52 18.59
N ARG A 110 -4.55 -3.20 18.82
CA ARG A 110 -3.25 -2.83 18.23
C ARG A 110 -3.27 -2.96 16.72
N LEU A 111 -3.85 -4.03 16.18
CA LEU A 111 -3.93 -4.26 14.74
C LEU A 111 -4.93 -3.29 14.08
N VAL A 112 -6.04 -2.97 14.75
CA VAL A 112 -7.00 -1.95 14.30
C VAL A 112 -6.31 -0.61 14.04
N ASN A 113 -5.50 -0.15 15.01
CA ASN A 113 -4.80 1.13 14.92
C ASN A 113 -3.75 1.13 13.82
N VAL A 114 -2.98 0.05 13.72
CA VAL A 114 -1.96 -0.06 12.66
C VAL A 114 -2.60 -0.14 11.28
N LEU A 115 -3.69 -0.89 11.11
CA LEU A 115 -4.46 -0.94 9.86
C LEU A 115 -5.00 0.46 9.48
N ALA A 116 -5.51 1.23 10.44
CA ALA A 116 -5.98 2.60 10.20
C ALA A 116 -4.85 3.52 9.72
N ASN A 117 -3.73 3.52 10.44
CA ASN A 117 -2.56 4.34 10.10
C ASN A 117 -2.00 3.96 8.73
N CYS A 118 -2.01 2.67 8.43
CA CYS A 118 -1.59 2.15 7.15
C CYS A 118 -2.46 2.68 6.02
N TYR A 119 -3.76 2.46 6.13
CA TYR A 119 -4.71 2.90 5.12
C TYR A 119 -4.68 4.42 4.91
N ASN A 120 -4.52 5.21 5.98
CA ASN A 120 -4.40 6.67 5.87
C ASN A 120 -3.13 7.07 5.09
N GLY A 121 -1.97 6.49 5.42
CA GLY A 121 -0.72 6.76 4.70
C GLY A 121 -0.80 6.39 3.21
N PHE A 122 -1.45 5.26 2.91
CA PHE A 122 -1.77 4.82 1.56
C PHE A 122 -2.66 5.83 0.82
N VAL A 123 -3.76 6.29 1.42
CA VAL A 123 -4.68 7.27 0.80
C VAL A 123 -3.98 8.61 0.54
N HIS A 124 -3.22 9.12 1.50
CA HIS A 124 -2.50 10.40 1.34
C HIS A 124 -1.50 10.34 0.17
N THR A 125 -0.79 9.23 0.06
CA THR A 125 0.12 8.94 -1.05
C THR A 125 -0.60 8.93 -2.40
N LEU A 126 -1.73 8.23 -2.51
CA LEU A 126 -2.49 8.20 -3.75
C LEU A 126 -3.02 9.57 -4.14
N GLN A 127 -3.46 10.36 -3.16
CA GLN A 127 -3.90 11.73 -3.39
C GLN A 127 -2.76 12.62 -3.87
N PHE A 128 -1.55 12.45 -3.35
CA PHE A 128 -0.37 13.13 -3.86
C PHE A 128 -0.09 12.73 -5.32
N MET A 129 0.00 11.43 -5.60
CA MET A 129 0.26 10.92 -6.96
C MET A 129 -0.77 11.43 -7.97
N ARG A 130 -2.06 11.51 -7.58
CA ARG A 130 -3.11 12.06 -8.44
C ARG A 130 -2.98 13.55 -8.73
N LYS A 131 -2.38 14.32 -7.83
CA LYS A 131 -2.15 15.77 -7.99
C LYS A 131 -0.94 16.09 -8.86
N LEU A 132 -0.10 15.09 -9.14
CA LEU A 132 1.04 15.27 -10.05
C LEU A 132 0.53 15.57 -11.48
N PRO A 133 1.15 16.51 -12.19
CA PRO A 133 0.83 16.80 -13.57
C PRO A 133 1.21 15.60 -14.42
N VAL A 134 0.24 15.09 -15.18
CA VAL A 134 0.52 14.15 -16.26
C VAL A 134 1.17 14.95 -17.37
N GLY A 135 2.33 14.52 -17.84
CA GLY A 135 2.95 15.09 -19.02
C GLY A 135 1.91 15.16 -20.14
N ASN A 136 1.57 16.39 -20.52
CA ASN A 136 0.66 16.78 -21.59
C ASN A 136 -0.84 16.82 -21.23
N GLY A 137 -1.27 17.99 -20.76
CA GLY A 137 -2.61 18.50 -21.06
C GLY A 137 -3.72 18.15 -20.08
N GLN A 138 -3.89 18.99 -19.06
CA GLN A 138 -5.15 19.67 -18.70
C GLN A 138 -5.10 20.08 -17.22
N VAL A 139 -5.02 21.41 -17.02
CA VAL A 139 -5.49 22.19 -15.86
C VAL A 139 -5.44 21.47 -14.51
N SER A 140 -4.24 21.22 -14.00
CA SER A 140 -4.00 21.00 -12.58
C SER A 140 -2.99 22.07 -12.15
N TYR A 141 -3.37 22.91 -11.18
CA TYR A 141 -2.58 24.00 -10.58
C TYR A 141 -1.08 23.78 -10.80
N GLU A 142 -0.47 24.58 -11.69
CA GLU A 142 0.95 24.44 -12.02
C GLU A 142 1.77 24.74 -10.76
N ILE A 143 2.28 23.69 -10.13
CA ILE A 143 3.23 23.81 -9.03
C ILE A 143 4.48 24.49 -9.60
N PRO A 144 4.90 25.65 -9.08
CA PRO A 144 6.11 26.33 -9.51
C PRO A 144 7.34 25.42 -9.45
N ALA A 145 8.25 25.55 -10.42
CA ALA A 145 9.49 24.75 -10.51
C ALA A 145 10.27 24.63 -9.18
N HIS A 146 10.31 25.71 -8.38
CA HIS A 146 11.02 25.72 -7.10
C HIS A 146 10.32 24.95 -5.97
N GLN A 147 9.00 24.72 -6.08
CA GLN A 147 8.21 23.98 -5.09
C GLN A 147 8.27 22.47 -5.31
N TRP A 148 8.65 22.01 -6.51
CA TRP A 148 8.74 20.60 -6.85
C TRP A 148 9.70 19.84 -5.94
N LYS A 149 10.89 20.39 -5.69
CA LYS A 149 11.87 19.78 -4.79
C LYS A 149 11.29 19.58 -3.39
N VAL A 150 10.67 20.61 -2.82
CA VAL A 150 10.08 20.57 -1.48
C VAL A 150 8.98 19.51 -1.39
N LEU A 151 8.10 19.45 -2.40
CA LEU A 151 7.01 18.47 -2.44
C LEU A 151 7.50 17.03 -2.58
N LEU A 152 8.55 16.80 -3.38
CA LEU A 152 9.15 15.47 -3.54
C LEU A 152 9.80 15.02 -2.22
N ASP A 153 10.55 15.91 -1.56
CA ASP A 153 11.20 15.65 -0.27
C ASP A 153 10.16 15.37 0.85
N GLU A 154 9.08 16.16 0.91
CA GLU A 154 7.97 15.95 1.84
C GLU A 154 7.28 14.61 1.62
N GLN A 155 7.04 14.25 0.35
CA GLN A 155 6.44 12.97 0.01
C GLN A 155 7.35 11.81 0.43
N GLU A 156 8.65 11.89 0.16
CA GLU A 156 9.62 10.86 0.55
C GLU A 156 9.67 10.64 2.09
N SER A 157 9.57 11.73 2.85
CA SER A 157 9.45 11.68 4.31
C SER A 157 8.18 10.96 4.77
N MET A 158 7.02 11.31 4.20
CA MET A 158 5.76 10.62 4.50
C MET A 158 5.83 9.13 4.13
N ASN A 159 6.49 8.80 3.02
CA ASN A 159 6.66 7.44 2.54
C ASN A 159 7.42 6.59 3.54
N SER A 160 8.47 7.14 4.13
CA SER A 160 9.28 6.45 5.14
C SER A 160 8.44 6.06 6.36
N ASN A 161 7.57 6.95 6.84
CA ASN A 161 6.66 6.64 7.94
C ASN A 161 5.62 5.59 7.54
N TRP A 162 4.98 5.75 6.38
CA TRP A 162 4.01 4.80 5.84
C TRP A 162 4.60 3.39 5.70
N LYS A 163 5.80 3.26 5.13
CA LYS A 163 6.54 2.00 5.01
C LYS A 163 6.79 1.35 6.36
N ALA A 164 7.18 2.13 7.37
CA ALA A 164 7.40 1.60 8.71
C ALA A 164 6.09 1.05 9.32
N GLN A 165 4.96 1.72 9.11
CA GLN A 165 3.65 1.20 9.54
C GLN A 165 3.26 -0.07 8.77
N LEU A 166 3.44 -0.09 7.45
CA LEU A 166 3.16 -1.25 6.61
C LEU A 166 4.00 -2.47 7.03
N LYS A 167 5.29 -2.29 7.31
CA LYS A 167 6.15 -3.36 7.84
C LYS A 167 5.64 -3.88 9.18
N LYS A 168 5.29 -2.99 10.13
CA LYS A 168 4.69 -3.38 11.41
C LYS A 168 3.40 -4.17 11.21
N PHE A 169 2.54 -3.70 10.31
CA PHE A 169 1.30 -4.36 9.95
C PHE A 169 1.53 -5.77 9.40
N GLY A 170 2.47 -5.91 8.46
CA GLY A 170 2.88 -7.20 7.89
C GLY A 170 3.37 -8.18 8.96
N VAL A 171 4.26 -7.73 9.85
CA VAL A 171 4.77 -8.58 10.95
C VAL A 171 3.66 -8.99 11.91
N TRP A 172 2.75 -8.08 12.26
CA TRP A 172 1.71 -8.37 13.24
C TRP A 172 0.60 -9.25 12.66
N SER A 173 0.16 -8.99 11.43
CA SER A 173 -0.78 -9.86 10.71
C SER A 173 -0.20 -11.26 10.51
N ALA A 174 1.08 -11.36 10.10
CA ALA A 174 1.79 -12.62 10.01
C ALA A 174 1.78 -13.41 11.33
N LYS A 175 2.08 -12.75 12.46
CA LYS A 175 2.05 -13.39 13.79
C LYS A 175 0.67 -13.90 14.20
N LEU A 176 -0.40 -13.28 13.71
CA LEU A 176 -1.77 -13.72 13.97
C LEU A 176 -2.14 -14.95 13.14
N ILE A 177 -1.63 -15.04 11.91
CA ILE A 177 -1.90 -16.14 10.98
C ILE A 177 -0.98 -17.35 11.25
N ALA A 178 0.21 -17.13 11.82
CA ALA A 178 1.17 -18.18 12.12
C ALA A 178 0.56 -19.26 13.03
N PRO A 179 0.42 -20.51 12.57
CA PRO A 179 0.33 -21.63 13.49
C PRO A 179 1.60 -21.65 14.36
N GLN A 180 1.50 -22.11 15.61
CA GLN A 180 2.67 -22.34 16.46
C GLN A 180 3.48 -23.57 16.02
N ASP A 181 3.59 -23.83 14.72
CA ASP A 181 4.41 -24.88 14.15
C ASP A 181 5.69 -24.30 13.52
N GLY A 182 6.79 -25.07 13.62
CA GLY A 182 8.12 -24.57 13.29
C GLY A 182 8.27 -24.09 11.83
N ILE A 183 7.54 -24.71 10.90
CA ILE A 183 7.69 -24.46 9.46
C ILE A 183 7.06 -23.12 9.05
N THR A 184 5.85 -22.82 9.53
CA THR A 184 5.17 -21.56 9.18
C THR A 184 5.84 -20.37 9.86
N ARG A 185 6.35 -20.58 11.08
CA ARG A 185 7.22 -19.62 11.76
C ARG A 185 8.47 -19.30 10.93
N ASP A 186 9.13 -20.30 10.34
CA ASP A 186 10.34 -20.11 9.54
C ASP A 186 10.07 -19.40 8.21
N PHE A 187 8.96 -19.71 7.53
CA PHE A 187 8.52 -18.97 6.34
C PHE A 187 8.19 -17.51 6.67
N LEU A 188 7.49 -17.25 7.78
CA LEU A 188 7.19 -15.89 8.23
C LEU A 188 8.43 -15.15 8.73
N LEU A 189 9.40 -15.85 9.32
CA LEU A 189 10.71 -15.30 9.63
C LEU A 189 11.44 -14.92 8.35
N GLN A 190 11.45 -15.76 7.32
CA GLN A 190 12.03 -15.43 6.01
C GLN A 190 11.31 -14.23 5.36
N PHE A 191 9.99 -14.13 5.46
CA PHE A 191 9.24 -12.95 5.02
C PHE A 191 9.66 -11.69 5.79
N CYS A 192 9.74 -11.76 7.12
CA CYS A 192 10.20 -10.66 7.96
C CYS A 192 11.65 -10.28 7.63
N THR A 193 12.53 -11.26 7.44
CA THR A 193 13.93 -11.05 7.09
C THR A 193 14.02 -10.42 5.70
N GLN A 194 13.40 -10.98 4.65
CA GLN A 194 13.48 -10.44 3.29
C GLN A 194 12.81 -9.06 3.14
N ALA A 195 11.70 -8.80 3.84
CA ALA A 195 11.06 -7.48 3.88
C ALA A 195 11.88 -6.43 4.64
N LEU A 196 12.78 -6.86 5.53
CA LEU A 196 13.68 -6.00 6.30
C LEU A 196 15.09 -5.89 5.71
N THR A 197 15.58 -6.89 4.97
CA THR A 197 16.96 -6.95 4.44
C THR A 197 17.09 -6.48 2.99
N LYS A 198 16.00 -6.40 2.21
CA LYS A 198 16.03 -5.81 0.85
C LYS A 198 15.87 -4.29 0.81
N VAL A 199 15.87 -3.63 1.96
CA VAL A 199 15.92 -2.16 2.04
C VAL A 199 17.34 -1.78 2.44
N SER A 200 18.00 -0.98 1.59
CA SER A 200 19.29 -0.38 1.94
C SER A 200 19.18 0.25 3.32
N ARG A 201 20.14 -0.06 4.19
CA ARG A 201 20.32 0.69 5.43
C ARG A 201 21.16 1.93 5.10
N ASP A 202 20.72 2.72 4.13
CA ASP A 202 21.29 4.02 3.81
C ASP A 202 20.15 4.96 3.42
#